data_AF-A0ABD0RQU9-F1
#
_entry.id   AF-A0ABD0RQU9-F1
#
_cell.length_a   1.000
_cell.length_b   1.000
_cell.length_c   1.000
_cell.angle_alpha   90.00
_cell.angle_beta   90.00
_cell.angle_gamma   90.00
#
_symmetry.space_group_name_H-M   'P 1'
#
loop_
_entity.id
_entity.type
_entity.pdbx_description
1 polymer ?
#
loop_
_entity_poly.entity_id
_entity_poly.type
_entity_poly.pdbx_seq_one_letter_code
_entity_poly.pdbx_strand_id
1 'polypeptide(L)' 'MLVKGSGFHLDLLIIVVAGGVSALFGLPWLTGATVRSVTHANSLTVMSKAVAPGDKPRIQEVKEQRVTGFLVAFLV' A
#
# COMPACT_ATOMS: atom_id res chain seq x y z
N MET A 1 9.65 -2.50 10.93
CA MET A 1 9.34 -1.06 10.80
C MET A 1 9.45 -0.67 9.32
N LEU A 2 8.76 0.37 8.83
CA LEU A 2 8.95 0.88 7.46
C LEU A 2 10.27 1.63 7.36
N VAL A 3 11.01 1.43 6.28
CA VAL A 3 12.36 1.97 6.08
C VAL A 3 12.37 3.07 5.02
N LYS A 4 11.50 3.01 4.01
CA LYS A 4 11.42 4.05 2.96
C LYS A 4 10.59 5.24 3.45
N GLY A 5 10.97 6.42 2.99
CA GLY A 5 10.23 7.66 3.26
C GLY A 5 8.89 7.72 2.53
N SER A 6 8.02 8.65 2.95
CA SER A 6 6.72 8.90 2.31
C SER A 6 6.81 9.84 1.11
N GLY A 7 5.83 9.75 0.20
CA GLY A 7 5.77 10.51 -1.05
C GLY A 7 4.55 11.43 -1.17
N PHE A 8 4.06 12.02 -0.07
CA PHE A 8 2.73 12.68 -0.01
C PHE A 8 2.43 13.67 -1.15
N HIS A 9 3.37 14.55 -1.51
CA HIS A 9 3.16 15.51 -2.59
C HIS A 9 3.03 14.85 -3.96
N LEU A 10 3.86 13.83 -4.21
CA LEU A 10 3.82 13.07 -5.45
C LEU A 10 2.53 12.24 -5.53
N ASP A 11 2.11 11.65 -4.41
CA ASP A 11 0.85 10.90 -4.33
C ASP A 11 -0.35 11.80 -4.65
N LEU A 12 -0.39 13.02 -4.09
CA LEU A 12 -1.44 13.99 -4.38
C LEU A 12 -1.44 14.40 -5.86
N LEU A 13 -0.26 14.70 -6.43
CA LEU A 13 -0.13 15.04 -7.85
C LEU A 13 -0.66 13.91 -8.75
N ILE A 14 -0.28 12.66 -8.47
CA ILE A 14 -0.71 11.49 -9.24
C ILE A 14 -2.22 11.30 -9.14
N ILE A 15 -2.82 11.39 -7.95
CA ILE A 15 -4.26 11.22 -7.75
C ILE A 15 -5.05 12.28 -8.54
N VAL A 16 -4.65 13.54 -8.46
CA VAL A 16 -5.35 14.63 -9.16
C VAL A 16 -5.18 14.54 -10.68
N VAL A 17 -3.97 14.23 -11.17
CA VAL A 17 -3.74 14.06 -12.61
C VAL A 17 -4.50 12.85 -13.15
N ALA A 18 -4.45 11.71 -12.47
CA ALA A 18 -5.18 10.51 -12.89
C ALA A 18 -6.70 10.73 -12.88
N GLY A 19 -7.23 11.41 -11.84
CA GLY A 19 -8.64 11.78 -11.76
C GLY A 19 -9.07 12.79 -12.83
N GLY A 20 -8.21 13.77 -13.14
CA GLY A 20 -8.45 14.71 -14.24
C GLY A 20 -8.50 14.02 -15.60
N VAL A 21 -7.56 13.11 -15.86
CA VAL A 21 -7.54 12.30 -17.09
C VAL A 21 -8.77 11.40 -17.15
N SER A 22 -9.14 10.69 -16.07
CA SER A 22 -10.31 9.81 -16.07
C SER A 22 -11.61 10.57 -16.35
N ALA A 23 -11.75 11.79 -15.83
CA ALA A 23 -12.90 12.65 -16.08
C ALA A 23 -13.06 13.02 -17.57
N LEU A 24 -11.95 13.21 -18.32
CA LEU A 24 -12.00 13.46 -19.77
C LEU A 24 -12.60 12.29 -20.56
N PHE A 25 -12.49 11.07 -20.04
CA PHE A 25 -13.04 9.85 -20.64
C PHE A 25 -14.38 9.42 -20.01
N GLY A 26 -14.96 10.22 -19.11
CA GLY A 26 -16.20 9.86 -18.39
C GLY A 26 -16.03 8.71 -17.37
N LEU A 27 -14.80 8.39 -16.98
CA LEU A 27 -14.47 7.36 -16.00
C LEU A 27 -14.54 7.91 -14.56
N PRO A 28 -14.81 7.06 -13.56
CA PRO A 28 -14.92 7.50 -12.16
C PRO A 28 -13.60 8.03 -11.60
N TRP A 29 -13.69 9.00 -10.69
CA TRP A 29 -12.55 9.51 -9.93
C TRP A 29 -12.16 8.53 -8.81
N LEU A 30 -10.88 8.19 -8.71
CA LEU A 30 -10.33 7.32 -7.67
C LEU A 30 -9.55 8.10 -6.60
N THR A 31 -9.65 7.67 -5.34
CA THR A 31 -8.97 8.27 -4.19
C THR A 31 -8.22 7.21 -3.37
N GLY A 32 -7.51 7.62 -2.32
CA GLY A 32 -6.81 6.69 -1.43
C GLY A 32 -7.77 5.75 -0.69
N ALA A 33 -7.50 4.44 -0.75
CA ALA A 33 -8.35 3.40 -0.20
C ALA A 33 -7.81 2.85 1.14
N THR A 34 -8.10 3.53 2.26
CA THR A 34 -7.50 3.25 3.58
C THR A 34 -7.50 1.77 3.97
N VAL A 35 -8.66 1.12 3.97
CA VAL A 35 -8.76 -0.30 4.39
C VAL A 35 -7.95 -1.20 3.46
N ARG A 36 -8.06 -0.99 2.14
CA ARG A 36 -7.33 -1.76 1.13
C ARG A 36 -5.82 -1.56 1.26
N SER A 37 -5.38 -0.33 1.49
CA SER A 37 -3.96 0.00 1.68
C SER A 37 -3.40 -0.66 2.94
N VAL A 38 -4.15 -0.61 4.05
CA VAL A 38 -3.75 -1.25 5.31
C VAL A 38 -3.72 -2.76 5.18
N THR A 39 -4.73 -3.39 4.57
CA THR A 39 -4.73 -4.85 4.40
C THR A 39 -3.63 -5.32 3.47
N HIS A 40 -3.35 -4.59 2.39
CA HIS A 40 -2.21 -4.88 1.52
C HIS A 40 -0.87 -4.73 2.27
N ALA A 41 -0.67 -3.65 3.04
CA ALA A 41 0.52 -3.49 3.87
C ALA A 41 0.67 -4.62 4.90
N ASN A 42 -0.42 -5.03 5.55
CA ASN A 42 -0.44 -6.14 6.50
C ASN A 42 -0.04 -7.47 5.85
N SER A 43 -0.45 -7.72 4.61
CA SER A 43 -0.03 -8.93 3.87
C SER A 43 1.47 -8.99 3.56
N LEU A 44 2.14 -7.83 3.58
CA LEU A 44 3.58 -7.69 3.37
C LEU A 44 4.37 -7.59 4.70
N THR A 45 3.68 -7.60 5.84
CA THR A 45 4.30 -7.50 7.16
C THR A 45 4.79 -8.87 7.63
N VAL A 46 6.08 -8.95 7.99
CA VAL A 46 6.71 -10.14 8.55
C VAL A 46 6.72 -10.05 10.08
N MET A 47 6.09 -11.03 10.72
CA MET A 47 6.04 -11.20 12.16
C MET A 47 7.22 -12.04 12.65
N SER A 48 7.76 -11.72 13.83
CA SER A 48 8.78 -12.55 14.46
C SER A 48 8.22 -13.92 14.86
N LYS A 49 9.03 -14.96 14.67
CA LYS A 49 8.75 -16.28 15.26
C LYS A 49 8.80 -16.15 16.79
N ALA A 50 7.69 -16.43 17.47
CA ALA A 50 7.67 -16.56 18.92
C ALA A 50 8.38 -17.88 19.28
N VAL A 51 9.54 -17.79 19.92
CA VAL A 51 10.36 -18.97 20.25
C VAL A 51 10.08 -19.47 21.68
N ALA A 52 9.69 -18.58 22.59
CA ALA A 52 9.38 -18.93 23.97
C ALA A 52 7.85 -18.88 24.25
N PRO A 53 7.31 -19.78 25.10
CA PRO A 53 5.92 -19.69 25.55
C PRO A 53 5.63 -18.33 26.21
N GLY A 54 4.65 -17.59 25.70
CA GLY A 54 4.27 -16.25 26.20
C GLY A 54 4.88 -15.07 25.44
N ASP A 55 5.81 -15.32 24.50
CA ASP A 55 6.44 -14.25 23.73
C ASP A 55 5.51 -13.79 22.60
N LYS A 56 5.16 -12.50 22.58
CA LYS A 56 4.23 -11.96 21.56
C LYS A 56 4.97 -11.72 20.25
N PRO A 57 4.39 -12.13 19.09
CA PRO A 57 4.98 -11.82 17.80
C PRO A 57 5.06 -10.30 17.61
N ARG A 58 6.24 -9.81 17.25
CA ARG A 58 6.51 -8.40 16.95
C ARG A 58 6.72 -8.21 15.45
N ILE A 59 6.42 -7.02 14.94
CA ILE A 59 6.75 -6.64 13.56
C ILE A 59 8.27 -6.66 13.40
N GLN A 60 8.80 -7.57 12.58
CA GLN A 60 10.20 -7.52 12.17
C GLN A 60 10.36 -6.46 11.08
N GLU A 61 9.67 -6.65 9.96
CA GLU A 61 9.77 -5.80 8.78
C GLU A 61 8.45 -5.73 8.02
N VAL A 62 8.34 -4.74 7.14
CA VAL A 62 7.30 -4.68 6.11
C VAL A 62 8.02 -4.70 4.77
N LYS A 63 7.66 -5.62 3.88
CA LYS A 63 8.32 -5.73 2.58
C LYS A 63 7.86 -4.60 1.65
N GLU A 64 8.64 -3.54 1.58
CA GLU A 64 8.35 -2.37 0.75
C GLU A 64 8.77 -2.58 -0.71
N GLN A 65 7.81 -2.92 -1.57
CA GLN A 65 8.06 -3.15 -2.99
C GLN A 65 6.92 -2.60 -3.87
N ARG A 66 7.20 -2.42 -5.17
CA ARG A 66 6.28 -1.80 -6.14
C ARG A 66 5.48 -2.82 -6.95
N VAL A 67 5.95 -4.07 -7.00
CA VAL A 67 5.48 -5.12 -7.89
C VAL A 67 4.07 -5.59 -7.53
N THR A 68 3.75 -5.90 -6.26
CA THR A 68 2.41 -6.40 -5.93
C THR A 68 1.33 -5.34 -6.12
N GLY A 69 1.62 -4.07 -5.81
CA GLY A 69 0.70 -2.97 -6.08
C GLY A 69 0.38 -2.85 -7.56
N PHE A 70 1.40 -2.95 -8.41
CA PHE A 70 1.23 -2.96 -9.87
C PHE A 70 0.48 -4.20 -10.37
N LEU A 71 0.84 -5.40 -9.90
CA LEU A 71 0.20 -6.65 -10.32
C LEU A 71 -1.28 -6.69 -9.96
N VAL A 72 -1.66 -6.24 -8.75
CA VAL A 72 -3.07 -6.18 -8.35
C VAL A 72 -3.84 -5.16 -9.19
N ALA A 73 -3.23 -4.01 -9.51
CA ALA A 73 -3.86 -3.01 -10.37
C ALA A 73 -4.02 -3.47 -11.83
N PHE A 74 -3.13 -4.35 -12.32
CA PHE A 74 -3.22 -4.90 -13.67
C PHE A 74 -4.24 -6.05 -13.77
N LEU A 75 -4.38 -6.86 -12.72
CA LEU A 75 -5.24 -8.04 -12.73
C LEU A 75 -6.74 -7.72 -12.50
N VAL A 76 -7.04 -6.52 -11.98
CA VAL A 76 -8.40 -6.03 -11.72
C VAL A 76 -8.84 -5.12 -12.87
#